data_AF-A0A7J2HFZ1-F1
#
_entry.id   AF-A0A7J2HFZ1-F1
#
_cell.length_a   1.000
_cell.length_b   1.000
_cell.length_c   1.000
_cell.angle_alpha   90.00
_cell.angle_beta   90.00
_cell.angle_gamma   90.00
#
_symmetry.space_group_name_H-M   'P 1'
#
loop_
_entity.id
_entity.type
_entity.pdbx_description
1 polymer ?
#
loop_
_entity_poly.entity_id
_entity_poly.type
_entity_poly.pdbx_seq_one_letter_code
_entity_poly.pdbx_strand_id
1 'polypeptide(L)'
;MFGGAGAKPSLEASLIAVNAALYAAFGYLTYLGIFAPIFGTVRFWPAVIIPAAFSILFSPRIGGAGAAIGIFISDILIHGNPLLSLTVGVPSNFTAFYLIGWLARRWRDRVSAAVSIGVQLIPVLGCAAISLWNLIDEFTAMIFFAVSLIVLAFTMILHVAQRRYLGWVAASSIGLMAGSAIIGVGLWAYSQLFILPIGGIRNAPLVAALVWFLWTYLTEIPFLHFLLPPILEAASRAMPSRLGVPREEQVRG
;
A
#
# COMPACT_ATOMS: atom_id res chain seq x y z
N MET A 1 -3.05 16.36 -24.52
CA MET A 1 -3.76 15.41 -25.41
C MET A 1 -3.56 14.01 -24.88
N PHE A 2 -4.58 13.43 -24.22
CA PHE A 2 -4.60 12.02 -23.81
C PHE A 2 -5.72 11.35 -24.59
N GLY A 3 -5.36 10.51 -25.56
CA GLY A 3 -6.33 9.77 -26.34
C GLY A 3 -5.65 8.66 -27.13
N GLY A 4 -6.17 7.44 -26.99
CA GLY A 4 -6.37 6.63 -28.19
C GLY A 4 -5.62 5.31 -28.35
N ALA A 5 -4.82 4.85 -27.39
CA ALA A 5 -4.43 3.44 -27.37
C ALA A 5 -4.31 2.96 -25.93
N GLY A 6 -5.43 2.45 -25.38
CA GLY A 6 -5.32 1.52 -24.27
C GLY A 6 -4.34 0.42 -24.65
N ALA A 7 -3.56 -0.09 -23.69
CA ALA A 7 -2.72 -1.24 -23.94
C ALA A 7 -3.57 -2.32 -24.63
N LYS A 8 -3.01 -2.99 -25.64
CA LYS A 8 -3.72 -4.10 -26.29
C LYS A 8 -4.22 -5.05 -25.18
N PRO A 9 -5.45 -5.58 -25.24
CA PRO A 9 -5.99 -6.42 -24.17
C PRO A 9 -5.05 -7.56 -23.75
N SER A 10 -4.30 -8.12 -24.70
CA SER A 10 -3.26 -9.11 -24.43
C SER A 10 -2.10 -8.57 -23.57
N LEU A 11 -1.60 -7.36 -23.85
CA LEU A 11 -0.56 -6.73 -23.06
C LEU A 11 -1.05 -6.36 -21.65
N GLU A 12 -2.27 -5.85 -21.52
CA GLU A 12 -2.89 -5.56 -20.22
C GLU A 12 -2.98 -6.84 -19.37
N ALA A 13 -3.50 -7.93 -19.95
CA ALA A 13 -3.57 -9.22 -19.28
C ALA A 13 -2.19 -9.76 -18.88
N SER A 14 -1.19 -9.67 -19.77
CA SER A 14 0.19 -10.08 -19.45
C SER A 14 0.79 -9.27 -18.30
N LEU A 15 0.59 -7.95 -18.28
CA LEU A 15 1.11 -7.09 -17.21
C LEU A 15 0.39 -7.34 -15.87
N ILE A 16 -0.92 -7.61 -15.89
CA ILE A 16 -1.67 -8.04 -14.70
C ILE A 16 -1.11 -9.36 -14.16
N ALA A 17 -0.89 -10.35 -15.05
CA ALA A 17 -0.37 -11.65 -14.66
C ALA A 17 1.05 -11.56 -14.08
N VAL A 18 1.93 -10.79 -14.71
CA VAL A 18 3.30 -10.55 -14.20
C VAL A 18 3.26 -9.83 -12.86
N ASN A 19 2.45 -8.78 -12.71
CA ASN A 19 2.29 -8.08 -11.44
C ASN A 19 1.83 -9.02 -10.33
N ALA A 20 0.78 -9.81 -10.59
CA ALA A 20 0.25 -10.77 -9.63
C ALA A 20 1.28 -11.83 -9.23
N ALA A 21 1.98 -12.41 -10.22
CA ALA A 21 2.99 -13.42 -9.98
C ALA A 21 4.17 -12.86 -9.17
N LEU A 22 4.68 -11.69 -9.52
CA LEU A 22 5.77 -11.03 -8.80
C LEU A 22 5.33 -10.66 -7.38
N TYR A 23 4.13 -10.10 -7.22
CA TYR A 23 3.61 -9.71 -5.91
C TYR A 23 3.44 -10.91 -4.98
N ALA A 24 2.88 -12.01 -5.47
CA ALA A 24 2.72 -13.24 -4.72
C ALA A 24 4.07 -13.90 -4.40
N ALA A 25 4.94 -14.08 -5.41
CA ALA A 25 6.22 -14.78 -5.24
C ALA A 25 7.19 -13.99 -4.36
N PHE A 26 7.37 -12.69 -4.61
CA PHE A 26 8.23 -11.85 -3.80
C PHE A 26 7.67 -11.68 -2.38
N GLY A 27 6.35 -11.57 -2.24
CA GLY A 27 5.68 -11.59 -0.95
C GLY A 27 5.98 -12.85 -0.16
N TYR A 28 5.90 -14.02 -0.79
CA TYR A 28 6.24 -15.29 -0.15
C TYR A 28 7.73 -15.39 0.21
N LEU A 29 8.64 -14.93 -0.66
CA LEU A 29 10.08 -14.93 -0.39
C LEU A 29 10.48 -13.96 0.74
N THR A 30 9.71 -12.90 0.93
CA THR A 30 9.93 -11.89 1.98
C THR A 30 8.99 -12.06 3.18
N TYR A 31 8.29 -13.21 3.26
CA TYR A 31 7.45 -13.55 4.37
C TYR A 31 8.31 -14.00 5.56
N LEU A 32 8.54 -13.08 6.49
CA LEU A 32 9.37 -13.31 7.68
C LEU A 32 8.59 -13.95 8.85
N GLY A 33 7.33 -14.34 8.67
CA GLY A 33 6.47 -14.81 9.77
C GLY A 33 6.10 -13.72 10.78
N ILE A 34 6.31 -12.44 10.43
CA ILE A 34 6.01 -11.30 11.28
C ILE A 34 4.57 -10.85 11.01
N PHE A 35 3.75 -10.82 12.06
CA PHE A 35 2.34 -10.44 12.00
C PHE A 35 2.03 -9.26 12.93
N ALA A 36 0.86 -8.66 12.73
CA ALA A 36 0.37 -7.58 13.57
C ALA A 36 0.47 -7.99 15.05
N PRO A 37 1.08 -7.14 15.89
CA PRO A 37 1.23 -7.42 17.30
C PRO A 37 -0.14 -7.59 17.93
N ILE A 38 -0.22 -8.47 18.93
CA ILE A 38 -1.42 -8.78 19.73
C ILE A 38 -2.52 -9.52 18.95
N PHE A 39 -2.96 -8.98 17.82
CA PHE A 39 -4.14 -9.48 17.10
C PHE A 39 -3.81 -10.41 15.91
N GLY A 40 -2.55 -10.50 15.48
CA GLY A 40 -2.13 -11.39 14.40
C GLY A 40 -2.82 -11.10 13.05
N THR A 41 -3.00 -12.15 12.25
CA THR A 41 -3.63 -12.15 10.91
C THR A 41 -2.94 -11.30 9.83
N VAL A 42 -2.70 -10.01 10.03
CA VAL A 42 -2.05 -9.15 9.02
C VAL A 42 -0.54 -9.34 9.08
N ARG A 43 0.08 -9.64 7.94
CA ARG A 43 1.52 -9.88 7.83
C ARG A 43 2.30 -8.61 7.49
N PHE A 44 3.58 -8.59 7.85
CA PHE A 44 4.54 -7.61 7.33
C PHE A 44 4.77 -7.85 5.83
N TRP A 45 4.54 -6.83 4.98
CA TRP A 45 4.43 -7.05 3.55
C TRP A 45 5.18 -6.00 2.69
N PRO A 46 6.53 -6.07 2.60
CA PRO A 46 7.32 -5.12 1.80
C PRO A 46 7.06 -5.23 0.29
N ALA A 47 6.43 -6.33 -0.15
CA ALA A 47 6.12 -6.61 -1.55
C ALA A 47 5.17 -5.58 -2.19
N VAL A 48 4.49 -4.74 -1.40
CA VAL A 48 3.59 -3.66 -1.87
C VAL A 48 4.22 -2.71 -2.89
N ILE A 49 5.56 -2.62 -2.93
CA ILE A 49 6.29 -1.83 -3.92
C ILE A 49 5.95 -2.28 -5.34
N ILE A 50 5.78 -3.59 -5.57
CA ILE A 50 5.57 -4.19 -6.89
C ILE A 50 4.26 -3.70 -7.51
N PRO A 51 3.08 -3.93 -6.89
CA PRO A 51 1.82 -3.44 -7.44
C PRO A 51 1.76 -1.91 -7.50
N ALA A 52 2.39 -1.19 -6.57
CA ALA A 52 2.50 0.27 -6.66
C ALA A 52 3.28 0.71 -7.91
N ALA A 53 4.42 0.08 -8.20
CA ALA A 53 5.20 0.35 -9.40
C ALA A 53 4.39 0.08 -10.67
N PHE A 54 3.71 -1.07 -10.75
CA PHE A 54 2.86 -1.41 -11.90
C PHE A 54 1.68 -0.44 -12.06
N SER A 55 1.08 0.02 -10.95
CA SER A 55 0.00 1.00 -10.96
C SER A 55 0.42 2.33 -11.57
N ILE A 56 1.62 2.79 -11.21
CA ILE A 56 2.16 4.08 -11.64
C ILE A 56 2.69 3.98 -13.08
N LEU A 57 3.52 2.99 -13.37
CA LEU A 57 4.19 2.84 -14.66
C LEU A 57 3.22 2.48 -15.79
N PHE A 58 2.29 1.55 -15.56
CA PHE A 58 1.43 1.02 -16.62
C PHE A 58 0.01 1.58 -16.56
N SER A 59 -0.77 1.22 -15.55
CA SER A 59 -2.11 1.79 -15.33
C SER A 59 -2.67 1.44 -13.95
N PRO A 60 -3.63 2.23 -13.41
CA PRO A 60 -4.32 1.91 -12.17
C PRO A 60 -4.98 0.53 -12.18
N ARG A 61 -5.54 0.13 -13.34
CA ARG A 61 -6.22 -1.16 -13.52
C ARG A 61 -5.23 -2.32 -13.45
N ILE A 62 -4.08 -2.20 -14.11
CA ILE A 62 -3.04 -3.24 -14.14
C ILE A 62 -2.47 -3.47 -12.74
N GLY A 63 -2.14 -2.38 -12.06
CA GLY A 63 -1.62 -2.42 -10.71
C GLY A 63 -2.62 -2.96 -9.69
N GLY A 64 -3.84 -2.42 -9.68
CA GLY A 64 -4.91 -2.84 -8.78
C GLY A 64 -5.36 -4.30 -9.00
N ALA A 65 -5.62 -4.71 -10.24
CA ALA A 65 -6.04 -6.09 -10.54
C ALA A 65 -4.92 -7.10 -10.25
N GLY A 66 -3.68 -6.78 -10.61
CA GLY A 66 -2.55 -7.65 -10.29
C GLY A 66 -2.31 -7.76 -8.78
N ALA A 67 -2.49 -6.67 -8.02
CA ALA A 67 -2.43 -6.72 -6.56
C ALA A 67 -3.53 -7.59 -5.94
N ALA A 68 -4.75 -7.46 -6.45
CA ALA A 68 -5.92 -8.24 -6.03
C ALA A 68 -5.70 -9.74 -6.25
N ILE A 69 -5.20 -10.13 -7.42
CA ILE A 69 -4.91 -11.54 -7.72
C ILE A 69 -3.70 -12.03 -6.92
N GLY A 70 -2.64 -11.23 -6.84
CA GLY A 70 -1.41 -11.60 -6.13
C GLY A 70 -1.64 -11.77 -4.62
N ILE A 71 -2.39 -10.87 -3.98
CA ILE A 71 -2.74 -11.02 -2.57
C ILE A 71 -3.62 -12.24 -2.35
N PHE A 72 -4.58 -12.51 -3.25
CA PHE A 72 -5.41 -13.70 -3.15
C PHE A 72 -4.57 -14.97 -3.15
N ILE A 73 -3.68 -15.13 -4.13
CA ILE A 73 -2.75 -16.28 -4.20
C ILE A 73 -1.95 -16.39 -2.90
N SER A 74 -1.37 -15.29 -2.44
CA SER A 74 -0.57 -15.28 -1.21
C SER A 74 -1.40 -15.61 0.04
N ASP A 75 -2.64 -15.16 0.12
CA ASP A 75 -3.52 -15.41 1.26
C ASP A 75 -3.94 -16.88 1.32
N ILE A 76 -4.18 -17.52 0.17
CA ILE A 76 -4.44 -18.97 0.12
C ILE A 76 -3.20 -19.74 0.60
N LEU A 77 -2.00 -19.36 0.16
CA LEU A 77 -0.77 -20.05 0.53
C LEU A 77 -0.38 -19.88 2.01
N ILE A 78 -0.68 -18.72 2.62
CA ILE A 78 -0.27 -18.40 3.99
C ILE A 78 -1.39 -18.67 5.00
N HIS A 79 -2.61 -18.20 4.73
CA HIS A 79 -3.74 -18.27 5.66
C HIS A 79 -4.68 -19.44 5.38
N GLY A 80 -4.71 -19.96 4.15
CA GLY A 80 -5.65 -21.00 3.74
C GLY A 80 -7.12 -20.57 3.74
N ASN A 81 -7.41 -19.27 3.84
CA ASN A 81 -8.78 -18.75 3.97
C ASN A 81 -9.18 -17.89 2.76
N PRO A 82 -9.83 -18.48 1.73
CA PRO A 82 -10.26 -17.74 0.54
C PRO A 82 -11.33 -16.70 0.83
N LEU A 83 -12.26 -16.98 1.77
CA LEU A 83 -13.36 -16.08 2.07
C LEU A 83 -12.84 -14.77 2.69
N LEU A 84 -11.90 -14.88 3.63
CA LEU A 84 -11.25 -13.72 4.23
C LEU A 84 -10.53 -12.88 3.17
N SER A 85 -9.78 -13.54 2.28
CA SER A 85 -9.06 -12.83 1.23
C SER A 85 -10.03 -12.09 0.30
N LEU A 86 -11.06 -12.76 -0.20
CA LEU A 86 -12.05 -12.16 -1.12
C LEU A 86 -12.85 -11.02 -0.49
N THR A 87 -13.08 -11.05 0.82
CA THR A 87 -13.88 -10.04 1.53
C THR A 87 -13.05 -8.88 2.08
N VAL A 88 -11.77 -9.08 2.35
CA VAL A 88 -10.90 -8.08 3.02
C VAL A 88 -9.61 -7.83 2.24
N GLY A 89 -8.80 -8.87 2.00
CA GLY A 89 -7.48 -8.73 1.37
C GLY A 89 -7.52 -8.19 -0.06
N VAL A 90 -8.30 -8.84 -0.92
CA VAL A 90 -8.55 -8.50 -2.32
C VAL A 90 -9.11 -7.08 -2.49
N PRO A 91 -10.23 -6.69 -1.82
CA PRO A 91 -10.76 -5.34 -1.98
C PRO A 91 -9.83 -4.26 -1.43
N SER A 92 -9.12 -4.54 -0.34
CA SER A 92 -8.10 -3.62 0.20
C SER A 92 -6.99 -3.35 -0.82
N ASN A 93 -6.36 -4.42 -1.33
CA ASN A 93 -5.23 -4.31 -2.26
C ASN A 93 -5.68 -3.66 -3.57
N PHE A 94 -6.80 -4.10 -4.15
CA PHE A 94 -7.33 -3.49 -5.37
C PHE A 94 -7.51 -1.98 -5.19
N THR A 95 -8.20 -1.58 -4.11
CA THR A 95 -8.50 -0.17 -3.83
C THR A 95 -7.22 0.64 -3.63
N ALA A 96 -6.29 0.14 -2.81
CA ALA A 96 -5.04 0.82 -2.52
C ALA A 96 -4.26 1.12 -3.79
N PHE A 97 -3.91 0.08 -4.55
CA PHE A 97 -3.01 0.22 -5.69
C PHE A 97 -3.69 0.90 -6.88
N TYR A 98 -4.99 0.70 -7.07
CA TYR A 98 -5.76 1.48 -8.04
C TYR A 98 -5.70 2.99 -7.72
N LEU A 99 -5.96 3.37 -6.46
CA LEU A 99 -5.88 4.77 -6.04
C LEU A 99 -4.47 5.34 -6.18
N ILE A 100 -3.43 4.58 -5.83
CA ILE A 100 -2.03 5.00 -6.03
C ILE A 100 -1.78 5.35 -7.51
N GLY A 101 -2.09 4.44 -8.43
CA GLY A 101 -1.89 4.69 -9.86
C GLY A 101 -2.74 5.85 -10.39
N TRP A 102 -3.97 5.99 -9.89
CA TRP A 102 -4.92 7.01 -10.33
C TRP A 102 -4.52 8.41 -9.87
N LEU A 103 -4.08 8.55 -8.62
CA LEU A 103 -3.60 9.81 -8.04
C LEU A 103 -2.24 10.22 -8.61
N ALA A 104 -1.31 9.27 -8.75
CA ALA A 104 0.06 9.55 -9.24
C ALA A 104 0.08 10.17 -10.65
N ARG A 105 -0.97 9.95 -11.45
CA ARG A 105 -1.13 10.54 -12.79
C ARG A 105 -1.68 11.96 -12.78
N ARG A 106 -2.39 12.34 -11.72
CA ARG A 106 -3.04 13.66 -11.59
C ARG A 106 -2.22 14.63 -10.76
N TRP A 107 -1.49 14.11 -9.78
CA TRP A 107 -0.86 14.92 -8.75
C TRP A 107 0.62 15.13 -9.04
N ARG A 108 1.02 16.40 -9.16
CA ARG A 108 2.39 16.83 -9.45
C ARG A 108 2.79 18.12 -8.75
N ASP A 109 1.91 18.71 -7.95
CA ASP A 109 2.02 20.07 -7.46
C ASP A 109 2.11 20.16 -5.92
N ARG A 110 2.30 21.38 -5.40
CA ARG A 110 2.43 21.61 -3.96
C ARG A 110 1.18 21.26 -3.17
N VAL A 111 0.00 21.31 -3.81
CA VAL A 111 -1.28 20.93 -3.20
C VAL A 111 -1.26 19.45 -2.83
N SER A 112 -0.78 18.58 -3.74
CA SER A 112 -0.65 17.14 -3.45
C SER A 112 0.23 16.85 -2.24
N ALA A 113 1.28 17.66 -2.02
CA ALA A 113 2.17 17.50 -0.87
C ALA A 113 1.52 17.95 0.45
N ALA A 114 0.80 19.06 0.46
CA ALA A 114 0.05 19.50 1.64
C ALA A 114 -0.99 18.45 2.05
N VAL A 115 -1.69 17.86 1.07
CA VAL A 115 -2.62 16.77 1.32
C VAL A 115 -1.91 15.53 1.88
N SER A 116 -0.74 15.16 1.34
CA SER A 116 0.05 14.03 1.86
C SER A 116 0.44 14.21 3.32
N ILE A 117 0.88 15.40 3.70
CA ILE A 117 1.25 15.73 5.08
C ILE A 117 0.02 15.60 5.98
N GLY A 118 -1.12 16.20 5.57
CA GLY A 118 -2.37 16.12 6.33
C GLY A 118 -2.85 14.69 6.54
N VAL A 119 -2.76 13.84 5.50
CA VAL A 119 -3.13 12.42 5.58
C VAL A 119 -2.20 11.66 6.54
N GLN A 120 -0.91 11.98 6.58
CA GLN A 120 0.03 11.34 7.51
C GLN A 120 -0.14 11.74 8.97
N LEU A 121 -0.92 12.79 9.27
CA LEU A 121 -1.30 13.08 10.64
C LEU A 121 -2.26 12.01 11.20
N ILE A 122 -3.03 11.32 10.36
CA ILE A 122 -3.97 10.27 10.78
C ILE A 122 -3.26 9.15 11.56
N PRO A 123 -2.21 8.48 11.03
CA PRO A 123 -1.50 7.43 11.77
C PRO A 123 -0.77 7.99 12.99
N VAL A 124 -0.25 9.21 12.94
CA VAL A 124 0.38 9.86 14.12
C VAL A 124 -0.63 10.04 15.25
N LEU A 125 -1.82 10.57 14.95
CA LEU A 125 -2.90 10.72 15.91
C LEU A 125 -3.42 9.36 16.41
N GLY A 126 -3.51 8.35 15.53
CA GLY A 126 -3.86 6.99 15.91
C GLY A 126 -2.86 6.38 16.90
N CYS A 127 -1.55 6.56 16.66
CA CYS A 127 -0.50 6.11 17.58
C CYS A 127 -0.52 6.86 18.91
N ALA A 128 -0.76 8.18 18.88
CA ALA A 128 -0.92 8.99 20.08
C ALA A 128 -2.12 8.53 20.90
N ALA A 129 -3.26 8.27 20.27
CA ALA A 129 -4.46 7.74 20.92
C ALA A 129 -4.21 6.38 21.58
N ILE A 130 -3.54 5.46 20.88
CA ILE A 130 -3.15 4.16 21.45
C ILE A 130 -2.26 4.31 22.69
N SER A 131 -1.29 5.23 22.63
CA SER A 131 -0.34 5.46 23.72
C SER A 131 -1.01 6.12 24.92
N LEU A 132 -1.81 7.17 24.71
CA LEU A 132 -2.48 7.93 25.79
C LEU A 132 -3.50 7.09 26.56
N TRP A 133 -4.15 6.14 25.89
CA TRP A 133 -5.15 5.26 26.50
C TRP A 133 -4.61 3.87 26.86
N ASN A 134 -3.29 3.65 26.75
CA ASN A 134 -2.65 2.36 27.05
C ASN A 134 -3.37 1.17 26.38
N LEU A 135 -3.71 1.33 25.10
CA LEU A 135 -4.51 0.35 24.36
C LEU A 135 -3.73 -0.90 23.94
N ILE A 136 -2.41 -0.80 23.86
CA ILE A 136 -1.46 -1.89 23.58
C ILE A 136 -0.23 -1.73 24.48
N ASP A 137 0.70 -2.70 24.45
CA ASP A 137 1.94 -2.61 25.21
C ASP A 137 2.79 -1.40 24.80
N GLU A 138 3.46 -0.79 25.78
CA GLU A 138 4.21 0.45 25.62
C GLU A 138 5.30 0.36 24.55
N PHE A 139 5.96 -0.81 24.45
CA PHE A 139 7.02 -1.04 23.48
C PHE A 139 6.49 -1.02 22.03
N THR A 140 5.40 -1.73 21.76
CA THR A 140 4.73 -1.71 20.45
C THR A 140 4.20 -0.31 20.10
N ALA A 141 3.56 0.37 21.06
CA ALA A 141 3.04 1.72 20.86
C ALA A 141 4.18 2.71 20.50
N MET A 142 5.31 2.60 21.18
CA MET A 142 6.50 3.40 20.91
C MET A 142 7.05 3.16 19.50
N ILE A 143 7.13 1.91 19.05
CA ILE A 143 7.58 1.57 17.68
C ILE A 143 6.64 2.19 16.65
N PHE A 144 5.32 2.02 16.82
CA PHE A 144 4.33 2.58 15.90
C PHE A 144 4.46 4.09 15.80
N PHE A 145 4.57 4.76 16.96
CA PHE A 145 4.72 6.20 17.01
C PHE A 145 6.03 6.67 16.36
N ALA A 146 7.16 6.03 16.66
CA ALA A 146 8.45 6.36 16.07
C ALA A 146 8.43 6.22 14.54
N VAL A 147 7.90 5.12 14.01
CA VAL A 147 7.78 4.91 12.55
C VAL A 147 6.88 5.98 11.93
N SER A 148 5.75 6.31 12.57
CA SER A 148 4.84 7.34 12.06
C SER A 148 5.50 8.71 11.95
N LEU A 149 6.33 9.09 12.94
CA LEU A 149 7.07 10.35 12.96
C LEU A 149 8.20 10.35 11.92
N ILE A 150 8.91 9.23 11.73
CA ILE A 150 9.95 9.11 10.71
C ILE A 150 9.36 9.29 9.31
N VAL A 151 8.22 8.67 9.02
CA VAL A 151 7.54 8.78 7.72
C VAL A 151 7.03 10.21 7.48
N LEU A 152 6.45 10.84 8.51
CA LEU A 152 6.03 12.23 8.45
C LEU A 152 7.22 13.18 8.19
N ALA A 153 8.30 13.01 8.95
CA ALA A 153 9.51 13.81 8.80
C ALA A 153 10.11 13.63 7.39
N PHE A 154 10.18 12.41 6.88
CA PHE A 154 10.65 12.15 5.53
C PHE A 154 9.80 12.84 4.47
N THR A 155 8.47 12.80 4.61
CA THR A 155 7.55 13.49 3.69
C THR A 155 7.76 15.01 3.72
N MET A 156 7.96 15.58 4.91
CA MET A 156 8.30 16.99 5.07
C MET A 156 9.65 17.34 4.43
N ILE A 157 10.67 16.48 4.58
CA ILE A 157 11.98 16.68 3.94
C ILE A 157 11.84 16.63 2.41
N LEU A 158 11.11 15.66 1.86
CA LEU A 158 10.88 15.59 0.41
C LEU A 158 10.14 16.82 -0.13
N HIS A 159 9.22 17.40 0.66
CA HIS A 159 8.52 18.63 0.31
C HIS A 159 9.49 19.80 0.02
N VAL A 160 10.57 19.88 0.79
CA VAL A 160 11.59 20.91 0.66
C VAL A 160 12.65 20.52 -0.36
N ALA A 161 13.17 19.29 -0.30
CA ALA A 161 14.39 18.88 -1.00
C ALA A 161 14.18 18.30 -2.40
N GLN A 162 13.11 17.54 -2.65
CA GLN A 162 12.97 16.72 -3.87
C GLN A 162 11.51 16.69 -4.36
N ARG A 163 11.05 17.85 -4.83
CA ARG A 163 9.64 18.07 -5.21
C ARG A 163 9.11 17.15 -6.30
N ARG A 164 9.99 16.59 -7.12
CA ARG A 164 9.61 15.67 -8.22
C ARG A 164 8.91 14.40 -7.73
N TYR A 165 9.18 13.96 -6.50
CA TYR A 165 8.61 12.72 -5.95
C TYR A 165 7.28 12.92 -5.20
N LEU A 166 6.84 14.17 -5.02
CA LEU A 166 5.71 14.49 -4.16
C LEU A 166 4.40 13.87 -4.63
N GLY A 167 4.16 13.84 -5.95
CA GLY A 167 2.97 13.20 -6.51
C GLY A 167 2.89 11.71 -6.19
N TRP A 168 4.01 11.00 -6.27
CA TRP A 168 4.08 9.55 -5.99
C TRP A 168 3.94 9.25 -4.50
N VAL A 169 4.58 10.04 -3.64
CA VAL A 169 4.51 9.91 -2.18
C VAL A 169 3.12 10.23 -1.65
N ALA A 170 2.48 11.28 -2.19
CA ALA A 170 1.12 11.65 -1.85
C ALA A 170 0.12 10.56 -2.27
N ALA A 171 0.25 10.08 -3.51
CA ALA A 171 -0.58 8.99 -4.02
C ALA A 171 -0.42 7.71 -3.18
N SER A 172 0.81 7.34 -2.84
CA SER A 172 1.14 6.19 -1.98
C SER A 172 0.51 6.32 -0.61
N SER A 173 0.63 7.50 0.02
CA SER A 173 0.07 7.77 1.34
C SER A 173 -1.45 7.58 1.36
N ILE A 174 -2.17 8.10 0.35
CA ILE A 174 -3.64 8.02 0.32
C ILE A 174 -4.14 6.63 -0.06
N GLY A 175 -3.58 6.03 -1.10
CA GLY A 175 -4.00 4.71 -1.52
C GLY A 175 -3.76 3.68 -0.41
N LEU A 176 -2.59 3.72 0.24
CA LEU A 176 -2.31 2.84 1.36
C LEU A 176 -3.20 3.12 2.58
N MET A 177 -3.55 4.39 2.84
CA MET A 177 -4.51 4.75 3.90
C MET A 177 -5.86 4.07 3.68
N ALA A 178 -6.38 4.15 2.45
CA ALA A 178 -7.64 3.53 2.09
C ALA A 178 -7.57 1.99 2.20
N GLY A 179 -6.52 1.37 1.68
CA GLY A 179 -6.29 -0.07 1.82
C GLY A 179 -6.20 -0.53 3.27
N SER A 180 -5.42 0.17 4.08
CA SER A 180 -5.23 -0.13 5.50
C SER A 180 -6.54 0.03 6.28
N ALA A 181 -7.37 1.01 5.93
CA ALA A 181 -8.68 1.21 6.55
C ALA A 181 -9.63 0.05 6.24
N ILE A 182 -9.62 -0.43 4.98
CA ILE A 182 -10.37 -1.63 4.58
C ILE A 182 -9.88 -2.85 5.36
N ILE A 183 -8.57 -3.04 5.55
CA ILE A 183 -8.03 -4.13 6.38
C ILE A 183 -8.53 -3.99 7.83
N GLY A 184 -8.34 -2.84 8.46
CA GLY A 184 -8.71 -2.63 9.87
C GLY A 184 -10.19 -2.90 10.14
N VAL A 185 -11.07 -2.24 9.38
CA VAL A 185 -12.53 -2.40 9.53
C VAL A 185 -12.98 -3.79 9.07
N GLY A 186 -12.42 -4.28 7.97
CA GLY A 186 -12.78 -5.57 7.38
C GLY A 186 -12.45 -6.74 8.28
N LEU A 187 -11.26 -6.77 8.89
CA LEU A 187 -10.88 -7.82 9.84
C LEU A 187 -11.71 -7.79 11.11
N TRP A 188 -11.97 -6.58 11.64
CA TRP A 188 -12.87 -6.43 12.79
C TRP A 188 -14.26 -6.97 12.47
N ALA A 189 -14.86 -6.56 11.34
CA ALA A 189 -16.18 -7.02 10.91
C ALA A 189 -16.22 -8.54 10.65
N TYR A 190 -15.21 -9.06 9.95
CA TYR A 190 -15.07 -10.49 9.68
C TYR A 190 -15.00 -11.30 10.98
N SER A 191 -14.25 -10.82 11.99
CA SER A 191 -14.10 -11.50 13.27
C SER A 191 -15.39 -11.62 14.08
N GLN A 192 -16.41 -10.79 13.80
CA GLN A 192 -17.71 -10.89 14.48
C GLN A 192 -18.52 -12.10 13.99
N LEU A 193 -18.26 -12.54 12.76
CA LEU A 193 -18.98 -13.65 12.12
C LEU A 193 -18.17 -14.94 12.11
N PHE A 194 -16.86 -14.83 11.95
CA PHE A 194 -15.95 -15.95 11.72
C PHE A 194 -14.70 -15.84 12.61
N ILE A 195 -13.97 -16.95 12.75
CA ILE A 195 -12.68 -16.97 13.45
C ILE A 195 -11.59 -16.53 12.47
N LEU A 196 -10.74 -15.60 12.90
CA LEU A 196 -9.62 -15.14 12.11
C LEU A 196 -8.49 -16.20 12.06
N PRO A 197 -7.90 -16.44 10.87
CA PRO A 197 -6.74 -17.29 10.74
C PRO A 197 -5.53 -16.60 11.39
N ILE A 198 -4.64 -17.40 11.98
CA ILE A 198 -3.42 -16.94 12.67
C ILE A 198 -3.75 -15.95 13.81
N GLY A 199 -3.78 -16.48 15.04
CA GLY A 199 -4.24 -15.78 16.25
C GLY A 199 -5.56 -16.32 16.79
N GLY A 200 -6.38 -16.95 15.95
CA GLY A 200 -7.60 -17.67 16.38
C GLY A 200 -8.67 -16.75 16.98
N ILE A 201 -8.65 -15.46 16.61
CA ILE A 201 -9.46 -14.43 17.25
C ILE A 201 -10.88 -14.45 16.69
N ARG A 202 -11.87 -14.42 17.59
CA ARG A 202 -13.29 -14.20 17.30
C ARG A 202 -13.79 -13.07 18.18
N ASN A 203 -14.73 -12.28 17.67
CA ASN A 203 -15.29 -11.11 18.33
C ASN A 203 -14.20 -10.14 18.79
N ALA A 204 -13.31 -9.77 17.86
CA ALA A 204 -12.23 -8.86 18.18
C ALA A 204 -12.80 -7.51 18.67
N PRO A 205 -12.20 -6.88 19.70
CA PRO A 205 -12.64 -5.58 20.16
C PRO A 205 -12.38 -4.51 19.09
N LEU A 206 -13.11 -3.39 19.15
CA LEU A 206 -12.99 -2.32 18.14
C LEU A 206 -11.55 -1.76 18.03
N VAL A 207 -10.79 -1.79 19.12
CA VAL A 207 -9.38 -1.40 19.12
C VAL A 207 -8.52 -2.24 18.16
N ALA A 208 -8.87 -3.50 17.92
CA ALA A 208 -8.18 -4.35 16.95
C ALA A 208 -8.23 -3.77 15.54
N ALA A 209 -9.33 -3.11 15.17
CA ALA A 209 -9.46 -2.43 13.88
C ALA A 209 -8.39 -1.34 13.71
N LEU A 210 -8.17 -0.54 14.76
CA LEU A 210 -7.16 0.51 14.79
C LEU A 210 -5.74 -0.08 14.73
N VAL A 211 -5.47 -1.16 15.47
CA VAL A 211 -4.16 -1.81 15.46
C VAL A 211 -3.83 -2.43 14.11
N TRP A 212 -4.77 -3.16 13.48
CA TRP A 212 -4.57 -3.70 12.13
C TRP A 212 -4.39 -2.60 11.09
N PHE A 213 -5.18 -1.52 11.17
CA PHE A 213 -5.00 -0.35 10.32
C PHE A 213 -3.59 0.25 10.45
N LEU A 214 -3.15 0.56 11.68
CA LEU A 214 -1.84 1.16 11.92
C LEU A 214 -0.71 0.22 11.53
N TRP A 215 -0.81 -1.06 11.88
CA TRP A 215 0.16 -2.07 11.50
C TRP A 215 0.34 -2.12 9.98
N THR A 216 -0.76 -2.28 9.24
CA THR A 216 -0.73 -2.37 7.77
C THR A 216 -0.05 -1.13 7.19
N TYR A 217 -0.53 0.06 7.58
CA TYR A 217 0.00 1.31 7.07
C TYR A 217 1.48 1.52 7.41
N LEU A 218 1.85 1.42 8.69
CA LEU A 218 3.18 1.77 9.19
C LEU A 218 4.26 0.80 8.75
N THR A 219 3.90 -0.46 8.52
CA THR A 219 4.85 -1.45 8.01
C THR A 219 5.06 -1.36 6.50
N GLU A 220 4.09 -0.84 5.75
CA GLU A 220 4.13 -0.82 4.29
C GLU A 220 4.55 0.55 3.72
N ILE A 221 4.16 1.66 4.36
CA ILE A 221 4.44 3.01 3.86
C ILE A 221 5.94 3.34 3.71
N PRO A 222 6.88 2.87 4.58
CA PRO A 222 8.30 3.20 4.42
C PRO A 222 8.85 2.66 3.09
N PHE A 223 8.38 1.50 2.65
CA PHE A 223 8.77 0.90 1.37
C PHE A 223 8.30 1.74 0.18
N LEU A 224 7.07 2.25 0.23
CA LEU A 224 6.51 3.10 -0.82
C LEU A 224 7.12 4.51 -0.82
N HIS A 225 7.62 5.00 0.31
CA HIS A 225 8.26 6.31 0.38
C HIS A 225 9.74 6.27 0.02
N PHE A 226 10.46 5.27 0.54
CA PHE A 226 11.92 5.24 0.45
C PHE A 226 12.41 4.49 -0.79
N LEU A 227 11.75 3.39 -1.18
CA LEU A 227 12.21 2.51 -2.25
C LEU A 227 11.46 2.71 -3.57
N LEU A 228 10.16 2.99 -3.52
CA LEU A 228 9.37 3.13 -4.75
C LEU A 228 9.87 4.26 -5.66
N PRO A 229 10.18 5.50 -5.19
CA PRO A 229 10.65 6.55 -6.09
C PRO A 229 11.92 6.19 -6.90
N PRO A 230 13.02 5.70 -6.30
CA PRO A 230 14.20 5.30 -7.07
C PRO A 230 13.93 4.10 -7.99
N ILE A 231 13.04 3.17 -7.61
CA ILE A 231 12.65 2.04 -8.47
C ILE A 231 11.89 2.53 -9.71
N LEU A 232 10.95 3.46 -9.55
CA LEU A 232 10.23 4.06 -10.66
C LEU A 232 11.17 4.78 -11.63
N GLU A 233 12.16 5.48 -11.11
CA GLU A 233 13.19 6.17 -11.91
C GLU A 233 14.06 5.18 -12.68
N ALA A 234 14.54 4.13 -12.03
CA ALA A 234 15.34 3.10 -12.68
C ALA A 234 14.53 2.36 -13.77
N ALA A 235 13.29 2.00 -13.47
CA ALA A 235 12.40 1.32 -14.39
C ALA A 235 12.01 2.19 -15.59
N SER A 236 11.72 3.48 -15.38
CA SER A 236 11.36 4.41 -16.45
C SER A 236 12.53 4.65 -17.42
N ARG A 237 13.76 4.69 -16.91
CA ARG A 237 14.98 4.81 -17.74
C ARG A 237 15.31 3.54 -18.51
N ALA A 238 15.05 2.37 -17.93
CA ALA A 238 15.31 1.08 -18.57
C ALA A 238 14.25 0.70 -19.62
N MET A 239 13.04 1.29 -19.55
CA MET A 239 11.95 0.92 -20.44
C MET A 239 12.14 1.44 -21.88
N PRO A 240 11.94 0.58 -22.91
CA PRO A 240 11.95 1.01 -24.30
C PRO A 240 10.89 2.09 -24.56
N SER A 241 11.23 3.11 -25.36
CA SER A 241 10.31 4.20 -25.76
C SER A 241 9.01 3.73 -26.41
N ARG A 242 8.97 2.49 -26.91
CA ARG A 242 7.80 1.87 -27.55
C ARG A 242 6.70 1.43 -26.57
N LEU A 243 6.94 1.44 -25.25
CA LEU A 243 5.93 1.09 -24.24
C LEU A 243 5.01 2.27 -23.86
N GLY A 244 5.17 3.45 -24.47
CA GLY A 244 4.29 4.59 -24.25
C GLY A 244 4.38 5.24 -22.86
N VAL A 245 5.42 4.90 -22.09
CA VAL A 245 5.73 5.55 -20.81
C VAL A 245 6.38 6.91 -21.11
N PRO A 246 5.82 8.04 -20.66
CA PRO A 246 6.38 9.36 -20.95
C PRO A 246 7.82 9.47 -20.42
N ARG A 247 8.79 9.77 -21.29
CA ARG A 247 10.13 10.15 -20.84
C ARG A 247 10.07 11.51 -20.15
N GLU A 248 10.82 11.68 -19.07
CA GLU A 248 10.93 12.95 -18.32
C GLU A 248 11.20 14.17 -19.22
N GLU A 249 11.89 13.97 -20.36
CA GLU A 249 12.23 15.02 -21.33
C GLU A 249 11.03 15.52 -22.16
N GLN A 250 9.99 14.71 -22.40
CA GLN A 250 8.82 15.12 -23.20
C GLN A 250 7.75 15.87 -22.40
N VAL A 251 7.99 16.09 -21.10
CA VAL A 251 7.04 16.69 -20.15
C VAL A 251 7.50 18.10 -19.72
N ARG A 252 8.63 18.60 -20.27
CA ARG A 252 9.17 19.94 -20.01
C ARG A 252 8.70 21.02 -21.01
N GLY A 253 7.66 20.73 -21.79
CA GLY A 253 6.96 21.71 -22.64
C GLY A 253 5.72 22.26 -21.95
#